data_AF-A0A5B7X180-F1
#
_entry.id   AF-A0A5B7X180-F1
#
_cell.length_a   1.000
_cell.length_b   1.000
_cell.length_c   1.000
_cell.angle_alpha   90.00
_cell.angle_beta   90.00
_cell.angle_gamma   90.00
#
_symmetry.space_group_name_H-M   'P 1'
#
loop_
_entity.id
_entity.type
_entity.pdbx_description
1 polymer ?
#
loop_
_entity_poly.entity_id
_entity_poly.type
_entity_poly.pdbx_seq_one_letter_code
_entity_poly.pdbx_strand_id
1 'polypeptide(L)' 'MGATQKIGQMIQQRRDHLRITQRQLADMADIGINTLYKIETGQANPTLHSLQKITDILGMEITLQIKNVSSE' A
#
# COMPACT_ATOMS: atom_id res chain seq x y z
N MET A 1 -0.88 -1.03 -16.14
CA MET A 1 -0.58 -0.98 -14.70
C MET A 1 -1.53 -1.92 -13.96
N GLY A 2 -1.01 -2.91 -13.26
CA GLY A 2 -1.81 -3.83 -12.45
C GLY A 2 -2.34 -3.19 -11.17
N ALA A 3 -3.34 -3.80 -10.53
CA ALA A 3 -3.92 -3.31 -9.29
C ALA A 3 -2.88 -3.17 -8.16
N THR A 4 -1.97 -4.14 -8.05
CA THR A 4 -0.86 -4.15 -7.07
C THR A 4 0.08 -2.95 -7.23
N GLN A 5 0.40 -2.55 -8.46
CA GLN A 5 1.25 -1.38 -8.72
C GLN A 5 0.58 -0.08 -8.26
N LYS A 6 -0.73 0.08 -8.49
CA LYS A 6 -1.48 1.28 -8.05
C LYS A 6 -1.52 1.39 -6.54
N ILE A 7 -1.76 0.27 -5.84
CA ILE A 7 -1.75 0.21 -4.37
C ILE A 7 -0.37 0.58 -3.83
N GLY A 8 0.69 -0.03 -4.38
CA GLY A 8 2.08 0.25 -3.98
C GLY A 8 2.45 1.72 -4.13
N GLN A 9 2.10 2.35 -5.25
CA GLN A 9 2.32 3.77 -5.48
C GLN A 9 1.57 4.66 -4.49
N MET A 10 0.32 4.34 -4.16
CA MET A 10 -0.47 5.11 -3.20
C MET A 10 0.14 5.05 -1.79
N ILE A 11 0.59 3.87 -1.37
CA ILE A 11 1.31 3.66 -0.10
C ILE A 11 2.58 4.49 -0.08
N GLN A 12 3.40 4.41 -1.13
CA GLN A 12 4.65 5.16 -1.24
C GLN A 12 4.40 6.68 -1.17
N GLN A 13 3.46 7.20 -1.95
CA GLN A 13 3.12 8.62 -1.96
C GLN A 13 2.64 9.11 -0.59
N ARG A 14 1.80 8.33 0.08
CA ARG A 14 1.33 8.67 1.42
C ARG A 14 2.45 8.64 2.44
N ARG A 15 3.34 7.64 2.35
CA ARG A 15 4.53 7.52 3.18
C ARG A 15 5.43 8.76 3.04
N ASP A 16 5.68 9.19 1.82
CA ASP A 16 6.51 10.37 1.52
C ASP A 16 5.86 11.67 2.03
N HIS A 17 4.52 11.78 1.91
CA HIS A 17 3.77 12.91 2.47
C HIS A 17 3.90 13.01 4.01
N LEU A 18 3.89 11.87 4.71
CA LEU A 18 4.11 11.80 6.16
C LEU A 18 5.59 11.89 6.55
N ARG A 19 6.51 11.97 5.58
CA ARG A 19 7.97 12.07 5.78
C ARG A 19 8.56 10.95 6.63
N ILE A 20 8.00 9.75 6.53
CA ILE A 20 8.54 8.55 7.19
C ILE A 20 9.32 7.71 6.20
N THR A 21 10.37 7.05 6.69
CA THR A 21 11.19 6.14 5.89
C THR A 21 10.48 4.80 5.69
N GLN A 22 10.88 4.06 4.65
CA GLN A 22 10.38 2.69 4.43
C GLN A 22 10.68 1.77 5.62
N ARG A 23 11.84 1.94 6.27
CA ARG A 23 12.20 1.18 7.48
C ARG A 23 11.25 1.48 8.64
N GLN A 24 10.99 2.75 8.92
CA GLN A 24 10.05 3.14 9.98
C GLN A 24 8.65 2.57 9.72
N LEU A 25 8.15 2.65 8.48
CA LEU A 25 6.84 2.07 8.14
C LEU A 25 6.83 0.55 8.31
N ALA A 26 7.89 -0.13 7.87
CA ALA A 26 8.03 -1.58 8.01
C ALA A 26 8.04 -2.01 9.48
N ASP A 27 8.81 -1.29 10.32
CA ASP A 27 8.91 -1.55 11.76
C ASP A 27 7.57 -1.30 12.46
N MET A 28 6.88 -0.20 12.16
CA MET A 28 5.56 0.12 12.73
C MET A 28 4.49 -0.90 12.28
N ALA A 29 4.54 -1.34 11.03
CA ALA A 29 3.59 -2.29 10.46
C ALA A 29 3.91 -3.75 10.81
N ASP A 30 5.01 -4.01 11.52
CA ASP A 30 5.48 -5.35 11.84
C ASP A 30 5.55 -6.23 10.57
N ILE A 31 6.23 -5.71 9.55
CA ILE A 31 6.52 -6.39 8.29
C ILE A 31 8.00 -6.24 7.94
N GLY A 32 8.52 -7.19 7.16
CA GLY A 32 9.88 -7.06 6.64
C GLY A 32 10.02 -5.88 5.68
N ILE A 33 11.09 -5.09 5.81
CA ILE A 33 11.40 -3.96 4.92
C ILE A 33 11.43 -4.37 3.43
N ASN A 34 11.97 -5.56 3.12
CA ASN A 34 11.98 -6.11 1.76
C ASN A 34 10.56 -6.41 1.25
N THR A 35 9.66 -6.82 2.14
CA THR A 35 8.25 -7.06 1.79
C THR A 35 7.58 -5.73 1.46
N LEU A 36 7.77 -4.71 2.30
CA LEU A 36 7.24 -3.36 2.03
C LEU A 36 7.78 -2.79 0.70
N TYR A 37 9.09 -2.96 0.44
CA TYR A 37 9.69 -2.56 -0.84
C TYR A 37 9.03 -3.25 -2.04
N LYS A 38 8.80 -4.56 -1.96
CA LYS A 38 8.12 -5.30 -3.04
C LYS A 38 6.66 -4.89 -3.18
N ILE A 39 6.00 -4.48 -2.10
CA ILE A 39 4.63 -3.93 -2.14
C ILE A 39 4.64 -2.58 -2.87
N GLU A 40 5.50 -1.64 -2.46
CA GLU A 40 5.59 -0.30 -3.06
C GLU A 40 5.95 -0.35 -4.55
N THR A 41 6.81 -1.30 -4.95
CA THR A 41 7.20 -1.52 -6.36
C THR A 41 6.23 -2.39 -7.16
N GLY A 42 5.15 -2.90 -6.53
CA GLY A 42 4.15 -3.75 -7.17
C GLY A 42 4.64 -5.16 -7.54
N GLN A 43 5.77 -5.60 -6.98
CA GLN A 43 6.38 -6.92 -7.17
C GLN A 43 5.83 -7.99 -6.21
N ALA A 44 5.13 -7.59 -5.15
CA ALA A 44 4.46 -8.49 -4.22
C ALA A 44 2.95 -8.49 -4.40
N ASN A 45 2.32 -9.62 -4.06
CA ASN A 45 0.89 -9.73 -3.84
C ASN A 45 0.63 -9.80 -2.32
N PRO A 46 0.50 -8.66 -1.63
CA PRO A 46 0.29 -8.64 -0.19
C PRO A 46 -1.08 -9.21 0.18
N THR A 47 -1.18 -9.77 1.39
CA THR A 47 -2.49 -10.11 1.97
C THR A 47 -3.25 -8.84 2.34
N LEU A 48 -4.59 -8.92 2.42
CA LEU A 48 -5.40 -7.81 2.93
C LEU A 48 -4.98 -7.39 4.34
N HIS A 49 -4.61 -8.35 5.19
CA HIS A 49 -4.11 -8.09 6.55
C HIS A 49 -2.84 -7.23 6.55
N SER A 50 -1.87 -7.57 5.69
CA SER A 50 -0.65 -6.76 5.54
C SER A 50 -0.95 -5.36 5.02
N LEU A 51 -1.89 -5.23 4.08
CA LEU A 51 -2.33 -3.93 3.59
C LEU A 51 -2.99 -3.11 4.70
N GLN A 52 -3.89 -3.70 5.50
CA GLN A 52 -4.54 -3.04 6.63
C GLN A 52 -3.51 -2.50 7.63
N LYS A 53 -2.55 -3.32 8.07
CA LYS A 53 -1.48 -2.87 8.97
C LYS A 53 -0.76 -1.62 8.43
N ILE A 54 -0.41 -1.62 7.15
CA ILE A 54 0.27 -0.50 6.51
C ILE A 54 -0.64 0.73 6.43
N THR A 55 -1.89 0.55 5.97
CA THR A 55 -2.82 1.66 5.77
C THR A 55 -3.24 2.31 7.08
N ASP A 56 -3.40 1.55 8.16
CA ASP A 56 -3.76 2.06 9.49
C ASP A 56 -2.70 3.06 10.00
N ILE A 57 -1.42 2.72 9.85
CA ILE A 57 -0.30 3.60 10.24
C ILE A 57 -0.22 4.84 9.35
N LEU A 58 -0.53 4.68 8.06
CA LEU A 58 -0.54 5.78 7.09
C LEU A 58 -1.80 6.66 7.21
N GLY A 59 -2.75 6.31 8.10
CA GLY A 59 -4.03 6.99 8.23
C GLY A 59 -4.85 6.91 6.95
N MET A 60 -4.88 5.73 6.33
CA MET A 60 -5.59 5.42 5.10
C MET A 60 -6.66 4.36 5.37
N GLU A 61 -7.72 4.38 4.56
CA GLU A 61 -8.80 3.40 4.60
C GLU A 61 -8.84 2.58 3.30
N ILE A 62 -9.10 1.28 3.41
CA ILE A 62 -9.31 0.41 2.26
C ILE A 62 -10.81 0.36 1.96
N THR A 63 -11.20 0.93 0.81
CA THR A 63 -12.60 0.95 0.37
C THR A 63 -12.82 0.12 -0.89
N LEU A 64 -13.96 -0.56 -0.98
CA LEU A 64 -14.43 -1.21 -2.20
C LEU A 64 -15.45 -0.31 -2.89
N GLN A 65 -15.35 -0.18 -4.20
CA GLN A 65 -16.28 0.61 -5.02
C GLN A 65 -16.74 -0.22 -6.21
N ILE A 66 -17.98 0.02 -6.65
CA ILE A 66 -18.52 -0.60 -7.86
C ILE A 66 -17.66 -0.13 -9.04
N LYS A 67 -17.19 -1.08 -9.86
CA LYS A 67 -16.47 -0.75 -11.08
C LYS A 67 -17.40 0.02 -12.01
N ASN A 68 -17.08 1.29 -12.29
CA ASN A 68 -17.73 2.02 -13.36
C ASN A 68 -17.33 1.38 -14.69
N VAL A 69 -18.20 0.51 -15.19
CA VAL A 69 -18.11 -0.01 -16.55
C VAL A 69 -18.90 0.99 -17.40
N SER A 70 -18.23 2.06 -17.82
CA SER A 70 -18.76 2.91 -18.88
C SER A 70 -18.74 2.10 -20.16
N SER A 71 -19.77 1.28 -20.37
CA SER A 71 -20.15 0.80 -21.69
C SER A 71 -20.84 1.97 -22.39
N GLU A 72 -20.07 2.70 -23.18
CA GLU A 72 -20.60 3.30 -24.42
C GLU A 72 -20.36 2.30 -25.56
#